data_AF-A0A7C8IP05-F1
#
_entry.id   AF-A0A7C8IP05-F1
#
_cell.length_a   1.000
_cell.length_b   1.000
_cell.length_c   1.000
_cell.angle_alpha   90.00
_cell.angle_beta   90.00
_cell.angle_gamma   90.00
#
_symmetry.space_group_name_H-M   'P 1'
#
loop_
_entity.id
_entity.type
_entity.pdbx_description
1 polymer ?
#
loop_
_entity_poly.entity_id
_entity_poly.type
_entity_poly.pdbx_seq_one_letter_code
_entity_poly.pdbx_strand_id
1 'polypeptide(L)'
;MEFVTALRGNFDDQKPSLFELLSEQQLNSLLPPTLRYLLTVATHRYPRYLLRALNSFDELYALAMLAVERHYLRTRGGSFTEHFYGLKREKALQAEIPRAAATAPSIVRETLKLSEKDVWKNLAVMVAIPYLKRKLDESHEIEAPRALLGTNYTRMPSNPTIKQRIVHYYKWFLRNVYPSVHAAYYFSIIAFNLAYLFDNTKFHNPFLWIIGARIRRMNAADFQAIEALSNPKLANSPSPTSIFNPRTMGPKLLGSLSVLLPTSIFALKFLEWWYASDFAKQLSRKAAENLELPPPIVSGLSDLSAKRSQDDESAKDDDRQQKKWR
;
A
#
# COMPACT_ATOMS: atom_id res chain seq x y z
N MET A 1 32.48 -23.63 11.26
CA MET A 1 31.57 -22.49 11.00
C MET A 1 32.28 -21.18 11.35
N GLU A 2 33.35 -20.82 10.63
CA GLU A 2 34.23 -19.70 11.03
C GLU A 2 34.24 -18.54 10.01
N PHE A 3 33.58 -18.70 8.86
CA PHE A 3 33.51 -17.68 7.82
C PHE A 3 32.39 -16.65 8.03
N VAL A 4 31.46 -16.87 8.96
CA VAL A 4 30.36 -15.94 9.27
C VAL A 4 30.75 -14.93 10.36
N THR A 5 31.73 -15.27 11.21
CA THR A 5 32.20 -14.39 12.28
C THR A 5 33.14 -13.29 11.78
N ALA A 6 33.86 -13.51 10.67
CA ALA A 6 34.72 -12.49 10.04
C ALA A 6 33.94 -11.33 9.39
N LEU A 7 32.64 -11.50 9.15
CA LEU A 7 31.72 -10.45 8.69
C LEU A 7 31.07 -9.67 9.86
N ARG A 8 31.46 -9.92 11.11
CA ARG A 8 31.15 -9.02 12.24
C ARG A 8 32.26 -7.98 12.40
N GLY A 9 32.52 -7.21 11.34
CA GLY A 9 33.16 -5.92 11.48
C GLY A 9 32.34 -5.01 12.40
N ASN A 10 32.81 -3.81 12.72
CA ASN A 10 32.11 -2.76 13.47
C ASN A 10 30.80 -2.30 12.78
N PHE A 11 29.86 -3.21 12.54
CA PHE A 11 28.58 -2.92 11.95
C PHE A 11 27.72 -2.29 13.03
N ASP A 12 27.32 -1.05 12.77
CA ASP A 12 26.37 -0.35 13.59
C ASP A 12 25.03 -1.09 13.56
N ASP A 13 24.67 -1.76 14.66
CA ASP A 13 23.44 -2.55 14.79
C ASP A 13 22.17 -1.76 14.41
N GLN A 14 22.23 -0.42 14.54
CA GLN A 14 21.11 0.46 14.24
C GLN A 14 21.06 0.86 12.76
N LYS A 15 22.07 0.54 11.95
CA LYS A 15 22.03 0.75 10.49
C LYS A 15 21.07 -0.28 9.86
N PRO A 16 20.00 0.16 9.19
CA PRO A 16 19.07 -0.76 8.55
C PRO A 16 19.70 -1.42 7.33
N SER A 17 19.31 -2.66 7.06
CA SER A 17 19.73 -3.36 5.84
C SER A 17 19.12 -2.67 4.61
N LEU A 18 19.81 -2.72 3.47
CA LEU A 18 19.27 -2.22 2.20
C LEU A 18 17.95 -2.92 1.86
N PHE A 19 17.82 -4.21 2.18
CA PHE A 19 16.58 -4.97 1.96
C PHE A 19 15.42 -4.46 2.83
N GLU A 20 15.68 -4.02 4.07
CA GLU A 20 14.65 -3.40 4.93
C GLU A 20 14.16 -2.10 4.32
N LEU A 21 15.09 -1.29 3.80
CA LEU A 21 14.76 -0.03 3.12
C LEU A 21 13.99 -0.26 1.81
N LEU A 22 14.38 -1.23 0.99
CA LEU A 22 13.68 -1.54 -0.25
C LEU A 22 12.29 -2.12 -0.01
N SER A 23 12.13 -2.97 1.01
CA SER A 23 10.82 -3.52 1.36
C SER A 23 9.85 -2.45 1.86
N GLU A 24 10.33 -1.48 2.64
CA GLU A 24 9.59 -0.27 2.99
C GLU A 24 9.15 0.53 1.75
N GLN A 25 10.08 0.80 0.83
CA GLN A 25 9.78 1.53 -0.41
C GLN A 25 8.78 0.78 -1.29
N GLN A 26 8.89 -0.55 -1.36
CA GLN A 26 7.97 -1.39 -2.10
C GLN A 26 6.56 -1.29 -1.51
N LEU A 27 6.41 -1.39 -0.18
CA LEU A 27 5.11 -1.21 0.48
C LEU A 27 4.53 0.17 0.16
N ASN A 28 5.33 1.23 0.25
CA ASN A 28 4.87 2.59 -0.05
C ASN A 28 4.42 2.73 -1.51
N SER A 29 5.16 2.15 -2.47
CA SER A 29 4.79 2.18 -3.89
C SER A 29 3.48 1.45 -4.22
N LEU A 30 3.05 0.51 -3.38
CA LEU A 30 1.82 -0.26 -3.54
C LEU A 30 0.58 0.46 -2.96
N LEU A 31 0.74 1.45 -2.09
CA LEU A 31 -0.38 2.19 -1.50
C LEU A 31 -1.21 2.97 -2.53
N PRO A 32 -0.62 3.77 -3.46
CA PRO A 32 -1.41 4.48 -4.46
C PRO A 32 -2.29 3.58 -5.35
N PRO A 33 -1.77 2.52 -6.01
CA PRO A 33 -2.59 1.71 -6.90
C PRO A 33 -3.67 0.91 -6.15
N THR A 34 -3.39 0.44 -4.94
CA THR A 34 -4.37 -0.30 -4.13
C THR A 34 -5.53 0.59 -3.69
N LEU A 35 -5.23 1.79 -3.18
CA LEU A 35 -6.26 2.77 -2.81
C LEU A 35 -7.07 3.22 -4.03
N ARG A 36 -6.42 3.41 -5.19
CA ARG A 36 -7.10 3.75 -6.44
C ARG A 36 -8.04 2.63 -6.89
N TYR A 37 -7.62 1.37 -6.75
CA TYR A 37 -8.45 0.22 -7.07
C TYR A 37 -9.67 0.13 -6.15
N LEU A 38 -9.47 0.24 -4.83
CA LEU A 38 -10.57 0.24 -3.85
C LEU A 38 -11.57 1.37 -4.14
N LEU A 39 -11.06 2.56 -4.48
CA LEU A 39 -11.91 3.69 -4.85
C LEU A 39 -12.69 3.40 -6.14
N THR A 40 -12.07 2.77 -7.14
CA THR A 40 -12.75 2.35 -8.38
C THR A 40 -13.88 1.36 -8.10
N VAL A 41 -13.62 0.33 -7.29
CA VAL A 41 -14.64 -0.66 -6.89
C VAL A 41 -15.80 0.00 -6.14
N ALA A 42 -15.50 0.91 -5.20
CA ALA A 42 -16.51 1.67 -4.50
C ALA A 42 -17.30 2.61 -5.43
N THR A 43 -16.68 3.11 -6.50
CA THR A 43 -17.32 4.01 -7.48
C THR A 43 -18.40 3.27 -8.27
N HIS A 44 -18.24 1.96 -8.53
CA HIS A 44 -19.30 1.16 -9.16
C HIS A 44 -20.61 1.15 -8.36
N ARG A 45 -20.51 1.23 -7.02
CA ARG A 45 -21.68 1.24 -6.14
C ARG A 45 -22.26 2.65 -5.94
N TYR A 46 -21.43 3.68 -5.93
CA TYR A 46 -21.85 5.08 -5.69
C TYR A 46 -21.21 6.07 -6.69
N PRO A 47 -21.62 6.05 -7.97
CA PRO A 47 -20.93 6.77 -9.03
C PRO A 47 -20.99 8.29 -8.88
N ARG A 48 -22.10 8.84 -8.38
CA ARG A 48 -22.37 10.30 -8.40
C ARG A 48 -21.42 11.12 -7.52
N TYR A 49 -20.98 10.57 -6.39
CA TYR A 49 -20.08 11.26 -5.46
C TYR A 49 -18.62 10.87 -5.67
N LEU A 50 -18.37 9.59 -5.94
CA LEU A 50 -17.02 9.03 -5.94
C LEU A 50 -16.26 9.30 -7.24
N LEU A 51 -16.95 9.61 -8.34
CA LEU A 51 -16.32 9.94 -9.62
C LEU A 51 -15.43 11.19 -9.52
N ARG A 52 -15.86 12.21 -8.76
CA ARG A 52 -15.03 13.41 -8.54
C ARG A 52 -13.77 13.08 -7.76
N ALA A 53 -13.91 12.25 -6.72
CA ALA A 53 -12.78 11.81 -5.92
C ALA A 53 -11.80 10.95 -6.74
N LEU A 54 -12.31 10.10 -7.64
CA LEU A 54 -11.48 9.28 -8.53
C LEU A 54 -10.72 10.14 -9.55
N ASN A 55 -11.36 11.17 -10.11
CA ASN A 55 -10.70 12.09 -11.05
C ASN A 55 -9.61 12.93 -10.38
N SER A 56 -9.83 13.37 -9.14
CA SER A 56 -8.81 14.07 -8.34
C SER A 56 -8.08 13.15 -7.36
N PHE A 57 -7.98 11.84 -7.66
CA PHE A 57 -7.39 10.85 -6.75
C PHE A 57 -5.98 11.27 -6.34
N ASP A 58 -5.24 11.81 -7.28
CA ASP A 58 -3.85 12.21 -7.11
C ASP A 58 -3.65 13.26 -6.03
N GLU A 59 -4.55 14.25 -6.01
CA GLU A 59 -4.52 15.36 -5.06
C GLU A 59 -5.04 14.92 -3.69
N LEU A 60 -6.10 14.12 -3.70
CA LEU A 60 -6.65 13.56 -2.47
C LEU A 60 -5.65 12.63 -1.79
N TYR A 61 -4.96 11.79 -2.55
CA TYR A 61 -3.90 10.91 -2.03
C TYR A 61 -2.73 11.72 -1.47
N ALA A 62 -2.25 12.74 -2.19
CA ALA A 62 -1.17 13.59 -1.72
C ALA A 62 -1.54 14.33 -0.42
N LEU A 63 -2.77 14.86 -0.33
CA LEU A 63 -3.27 15.51 0.89
C LEU A 63 -3.45 14.52 2.06
N ALA A 64 -3.98 13.32 1.78
CA ALA A 64 -4.15 12.28 2.78
C ALA A 64 -2.79 11.83 3.32
N MET A 65 -1.83 11.51 2.45
CA MET A 65 -0.48 11.14 2.86
C MET A 65 0.24 12.30 3.55
N LEU A 66 0.04 13.56 3.15
CA LEU A 66 0.57 14.70 3.90
C LEU A 66 0.10 14.70 5.35
N ALA A 67 -1.19 14.47 5.59
CA ALA A 67 -1.74 14.43 6.94
C ALA A 67 -1.21 13.23 7.76
N VAL A 68 -1.19 12.04 7.15
CA VAL A 68 -0.68 10.81 7.78
C VAL A 68 0.80 10.97 8.11
N GLU A 69 1.63 11.32 7.13
CA GLU A 69 3.07 11.44 7.31
C GLU A 69 3.44 12.55 8.28
N ARG A 70 2.73 13.69 8.26
CA ARG A 70 2.94 14.75 9.25
C ARG A 70 2.67 14.26 10.66
N HIS A 71 1.63 13.45 10.86
CA HIS A 71 1.31 12.89 12.16
C HIS A 71 2.41 11.91 12.60
N TYR A 72 2.79 10.95 11.76
CA TYR A 72 3.80 9.94 12.07
C TYR A 72 5.19 10.54 12.31
N LEU A 73 5.63 11.51 11.50
CA LEU A 73 6.91 12.19 11.72
C LEU A 73 6.95 12.96 13.04
N ARG A 74 5.83 13.53 13.49
CA ARG A 74 5.77 14.29 14.76
C ARG A 74 5.68 13.40 15.99
N THR A 75 4.94 12.29 15.93
CA THR A 75 4.71 11.43 17.09
C THR A 75 5.74 10.31 17.21
N ARG A 76 6.08 9.67 16.09
CA ARG A 76 6.90 8.45 16.03
C ARG A 76 8.30 8.68 15.46
N GLY A 77 8.54 9.83 14.82
CA GLY A 77 9.86 10.19 14.29
C GLY A 77 10.24 9.43 13.01
N GLY A 78 9.26 8.88 12.28
CA GLY A 78 9.46 8.20 11.00
C GLY A 78 8.22 8.32 10.13
N SER A 79 8.33 7.88 8.89
CA SER A 79 7.20 7.67 7.96
C SER A 79 6.19 6.67 8.52
N PHE A 80 4.97 6.71 8.02
CA PHE A 80 3.99 5.65 8.24
C PHE A 80 4.54 4.25 7.93
N THR A 81 5.14 4.12 6.76
CA THR A 81 5.72 2.87 6.24
C THR A 81 7.01 2.49 6.98
N GLU A 82 7.85 3.47 7.31
CA GLU A 82 9.07 3.25 8.12
C GLU A 82 8.73 2.72 9.50
N HIS A 83 7.73 3.30 10.18
CA HIS A 83 7.28 2.81 11.48
C HIS A 83 6.75 1.38 11.41
N PHE A 84 6.09 0.98 10.31
CA PHE A 84 5.64 -0.40 10.11
C PHE A 84 6.80 -1.41 10.06
N TYR A 85 7.94 -1.01 9.49
CA TYR A 85 9.18 -1.82 9.47
C TYR A 85 10.10 -1.57 10.68
N GLY A 86 9.66 -0.83 11.71
CA GLY A 86 10.48 -0.53 12.89
C GLY A 86 11.66 0.40 12.61
N LEU A 87 11.51 1.28 11.61
CA LEU A 87 12.49 2.27 11.19
C LEU A 87 12.09 3.68 11.66
N LYS A 88 13.08 4.51 11.95
CA LYS A 88 12.94 5.93 12.31
C LYS A 88 13.90 6.81 11.52
N ARG A 89 13.57 8.09 11.43
CA ARG A 89 14.43 9.13 10.86
C ARG A 89 15.09 9.95 11.96
N GLU A 90 16.38 10.17 11.79
CA GLU A 90 17.20 10.99 12.65
C GLU A 90 17.97 12.02 11.83
N LYS A 91 18.37 13.11 12.47
CA LYS A 91 19.30 14.05 11.85
C LYS A 91 20.65 13.36 11.62
N ALA A 92 21.21 13.50 10.43
CA ALA A 92 22.53 12.95 10.15
C ALA A 92 23.61 13.87 10.74
N LEU A 93 24.44 13.32 11.63
CA LEU A 93 25.68 13.98 12.06
C LEU A 93 26.79 13.70 11.04
N GLN A 94 27.58 14.74 10.77
CA GLN A 94 28.71 14.67 9.85
C GLN A 94 29.81 13.74 10.40
N ALA A 95 30.03 13.74 11.72
CA ALA A 95 30.89 12.79 12.42
C ALA A 95 30.06 11.93 13.39
N GLU A 96 30.32 10.62 13.41
CA GLU A 96 29.70 9.74 14.41
C GLU A 96 30.42 9.89 15.74
N ILE A 97 29.66 9.93 16.84
CA ILE A 97 30.21 10.02 18.19
C ILE A 97 29.85 8.71 18.91
N PRO A 98 30.44 7.56 18.52
CA PRO A 98 30.08 6.26 19.07
C PRO A 98 30.27 6.20 20.59
N ARG A 99 31.26 6.93 21.11
CA ARG A 99 31.52 7.06 22.55
C ARG A 99 30.37 7.77 23.29
N ALA A 100 29.79 8.82 22.71
CA ALA A 100 28.65 9.52 23.32
C ALA A 100 27.37 8.67 23.23
N ALA A 101 27.20 7.91 22.14
CA ALA A 101 26.08 6.97 22.00
C ALA A 101 26.13 5.85 23.05
N ALA A 102 27.34 5.38 23.41
CA ALA A 102 27.54 4.39 24.46
C ALA A 102 27.37 4.96 25.88
N THR A 103 27.90 6.16 26.16
CA THR A 103 27.88 6.75 27.50
C THR A 103 26.53 7.38 27.86
N ALA A 104 25.85 8.03 26.90
CA ALA A 104 24.62 8.78 27.15
C ALA A 104 23.63 8.67 25.98
N PRO A 105 23.03 7.48 25.76
CA PRO A 105 22.14 7.23 24.62
C PRO A 105 20.89 8.13 24.60
N SER A 106 20.39 8.54 25.77
CA SER A 106 19.22 9.43 25.89
C SER A 106 19.49 10.84 25.34
N ILE A 107 20.64 11.43 25.70
CA ILE A 107 21.04 12.78 25.25
C ILE A 107 21.30 12.78 23.74
N VAL A 108 21.99 11.74 23.25
CA VAL A 108 22.22 11.57 21.80
C VAL A 108 20.89 11.45 21.06
N ARG A 109 19.93 10.68 21.58
CA ARG A 109 18.60 10.55 20.97
C ARG A 109 17.84 11.88 20.92
N GLU A 110 17.87 12.67 21.99
CA GLU A 110 17.21 13.97 22.02
C GLU A 110 17.84 14.97 21.05
N THR A 111 19.16 14.99 20.94
CA THR A 111 19.88 15.87 20.01
C THR A 111 19.73 15.47 18.55
N LEU A 112 19.56 14.17 18.27
CA LEU A 112 19.33 13.63 16.93
C LEU A 112 17.86 13.69 16.49
N LYS A 113 16.95 14.02 17.40
CA LYS A 113 15.52 14.14 17.13
C LYS A 113 15.28 15.20 16.06
N LEU A 114 14.38 14.90 15.13
CA LEU A 114 14.00 15.81 14.05
C LEU A 114 13.40 17.11 14.62
N SER A 115 13.98 18.25 14.21
CA SER A 115 13.40 19.57 14.46
C SER A 115 12.14 19.78 13.61
N GLU A 116 11.28 20.74 13.97
CA GLU A 116 10.10 21.06 13.17
C GLU A 116 10.44 21.45 11.73
N LYS A 117 11.56 22.17 11.52
CA LYS A 117 12.03 22.52 10.18
C LYS A 117 12.43 21.27 9.39
N ASP A 118 13.05 20.31 10.05
CA ASP A 118 13.48 19.07 9.42
C ASP A 118 12.29 18.14 9.15
N VAL A 119 11.24 18.18 9.97
CA VAL A 119 9.96 17.50 9.68
C VAL A 119 9.36 18.02 8.38
N TRP A 120 9.32 19.35 8.16
CA TRP A 120 8.80 19.91 6.91
C TRP A 120 9.65 19.56 5.69
N LYS A 121 10.98 19.53 5.82
CA LYS A 121 11.87 19.08 4.75
C LYS A 121 11.63 17.62 4.39
N ASN A 122 11.57 16.73 5.40
CA ASN A 122 11.30 15.31 5.20
C ASN A 122 9.93 15.10 4.55
N LEU A 123 8.91 15.82 5.01
CA LEU A 123 7.56 15.77 4.44
C LEU A 123 7.54 16.23 2.98
N ALA A 124 8.27 17.28 2.64
CA ALA A 124 8.39 17.73 1.25
C ALA A 124 9.01 16.63 0.36
N VAL A 125 10.06 15.95 0.84
CA VAL A 125 10.68 14.86 0.07
C VAL A 125 9.78 13.63 -0.04
N MET A 126 9.02 13.29 1.00
CA MET A 126 8.17 12.10 0.99
C MET A 126 6.89 12.27 0.18
N VAL A 127 6.30 13.48 0.17
CA VAL A 127 5.01 13.72 -0.47
C VAL A 127 5.17 14.50 -1.77
N ALA A 128 5.92 15.61 -1.75
CA ALA A 128 6.01 16.48 -2.92
C ALA A 128 6.83 15.85 -4.05
N ILE A 129 7.93 15.15 -3.76
CA ILE A 129 8.75 14.52 -4.82
C ILE A 129 7.97 13.42 -5.55
N PRO A 130 7.36 12.41 -4.88
CA PRO A 130 6.58 11.40 -5.59
C PRO A 130 5.38 11.99 -6.34
N TYR A 131 4.75 13.01 -5.77
CA TYR A 131 3.65 13.72 -6.43
C TYR A 131 4.09 14.43 -7.72
N LEU A 132 5.16 15.25 -7.64
CA LEU A 132 5.72 15.96 -8.79
C LEU A 132 6.23 15.00 -9.86
N LYS A 133 6.96 13.96 -9.45
CA LYS A 133 7.46 12.92 -10.34
C LYS A 133 6.31 12.29 -11.11
N ARG A 134 5.24 11.88 -10.42
CA ARG A 134 4.07 11.27 -11.06
C ARG A 134 3.36 12.21 -12.03
N LYS A 135 3.20 13.50 -11.69
CA LYS A 135 2.62 14.48 -12.61
C LYS A 135 3.47 14.67 -13.86
N LEU A 136 4.80 14.67 -13.70
CA LEU A 136 5.72 14.75 -14.83
C LEU A 136 5.66 13.48 -15.68
N ASP A 137 5.68 12.29 -15.06
CA ASP A 137 5.54 10.99 -15.73
C ASP A 137 4.24 10.92 -16.54
N GLU A 138 3.08 11.24 -15.92
CA GLU A 138 1.79 11.26 -16.60
C GLU A 138 1.78 12.22 -17.80
N SER A 139 2.33 13.43 -17.62
CA SER A 139 2.41 14.41 -18.70
C SER A 139 3.34 13.96 -19.84
N HIS A 140 4.42 13.26 -19.51
CA HIS A 140 5.34 12.70 -20.50
C HIS A 140 4.69 11.54 -21.27
N GLU A 141 4.00 10.63 -20.59
CA GLU A 141 3.28 9.51 -21.21
C GLU A 141 2.17 9.98 -22.15
N ILE A 142 1.48 11.08 -21.81
CA ILE A 142 0.45 11.67 -22.67
C ILE A 142 1.05 12.37 -23.90
N GLU A 143 2.18 13.07 -23.74
CA GLU A 143 2.77 13.87 -24.82
C GLU A 143 3.69 13.06 -25.74
N ALA A 144 4.29 11.96 -25.28
CA ALA A 144 5.10 11.06 -26.08
C ALA A 144 4.39 10.56 -27.36
N PRO A 145 3.16 9.99 -27.33
CA PRO A 145 2.45 9.59 -28.54
C PRO A 145 1.99 10.79 -29.37
N ARG A 146 1.60 11.90 -28.74
CA ARG A 146 1.17 13.12 -29.44
C ARG A 146 2.29 13.73 -30.30
N ALA A 147 3.53 13.62 -29.83
CA ALA A 147 4.70 14.07 -30.58
C ALA A 147 4.95 13.21 -31.84
N LEU A 148 4.54 11.94 -31.84
CA LEU A 148 4.67 11.03 -32.98
C LEU A 148 3.59 11.25 -34.05
N LEU A 149 2.44 11.85 -33.70
CA LEU A 149 1.33 12.14 -34.62
C LEU A 149 1.59 13.30 -35.60
N GLY A 150 2.82 13.83 -35.65
CA GLY A 150 3.27 14.77 -36.68
C GLY A 150 3.52 16.20 -36.20
N THR A 151 4.14 17.00 -37.08
CA THR A 151 4.58 18.38 -36.81
C THR A 151 3.45 19.35 -36.53
N ASN A 152 2.22 19.03 -36.97
CA ASN A 152 1.03 19.86 -36.74
C ASN A 152 0.65 19.97 -35.26
N TYR A 153 0.96 18.95 -34.43
CA TYR A 153 0.70 18.98 -33.00
C TYR A 153 1.79 19.69 -32.19
N THR A 154 2.95 19.94 -32.80
CA THR A 154 4.13 20.51 -32.14
C THR A 154 4.41 21.96 -32.56
N ARG A 155 3.86 22.42 -33.68
CA ARG A 155 4.06 23.78 -34.20
C ARG A 155 3.32 24.82 -33.34
N MET A 156 4.00 25.90 -32.96
CA MET A 156 3.36 27.06 -32.33
C MET A 156 2.44 27.78 -33.34
N PRO A 157 1.26 28.27 -32.93
CA PRO A 157 0.43 29.17 -33.74
C PRO A 157 1.16 30.49 -34.06
N SER A 158 0.90 31.09 -35.22
CA SER A 158 1.60 32.30 -35.68
C SER A 158 1.41 33.55 -34.80
N ASN A 159 0.32 33.64 -34.01
CA ASN A 159 0.13 34.69 -33.01
C ASN A 159 -0.14 34.09 -31.62
N PRO A 160 0.91 33.70 -30.87
CA PRO A 160 0.73 32.93 -29.64
C PRO A 160 0.47 33.81 -28.42
N THR A 161 -0.56 33.44 -27.66
CA THR A 161 -0.79 34.00 -26.31
C THR A 161 0.33 33.54 -25.36
N ILE A 162 0.65 34.32 -24.31
CA ILE A 162 1.67 33.98 -23.31
C ILE A 162 1.47 32.57 -22.74
N LYS A 163 0.21 32.18 -22.47
CA LYS A 163 -0.15 30.82 -22.01
C LYS A 163 0.29 29.73 -23.00
N GLN A 164 0.10 29.95 -24.29
CA GLN A 164 0.49 29.01 -25.34
C GLN A 164 2.01 28.89 -25.46
N ARG A 165 2.74 29.99 -25.27
CA ARG A 165 4.22 29.97 -25.22
C ARG A 165 4.71 29.10 -24.06
N ILE A 166 4.19 29.31 -22.86
CA ILE A 166 4.56 28.54 -21.66
C ILE A 166 4.28 27.04 -21.87
N VAL A 167 3.08 26.69 -22.36
CA VAL A 167 2.72 25.29 -22.63
C VAL A 167 3.64 24.68 -23.68
N HIS A 168 4.00 25.41 -24.73
CA HIS A 168 4.93 24.90 -25.73
C HIS A 168 6.32 24.64 -25.13
N TYR A 169 6.87 25.56 -24.34
CA TYR A 169 8.16 25.34 -23.67
C TYR A 169 8.10 24.19 -22.66
N TYR A 170 6.99 24.05 -21.95
CA TYR A 170 6.76 22.91 -21.05
C TYR A 170 6.76 21.57 -21.82
N LYS A 171 6.04 21.50 -22.95
CA LYS A 171 6.06 20.31 -23.82
C LYS A 171 7.45 20.03 -24.40
N TRP A 172 8.18 21.07 -24.78
CA TRP A 172 9.57 20.94 -25.24
C TRP A 172 10.47 20.38 -24.13
N PHE A 173 10.34 20.86 -22.90
CA PHE A 173 11.05 20.36 -21.73
C PHE A 173 10.74 18.88 -21.49
N LEU A 174 9.45 18.50 -21.52
CA LEU A 174 9.03 17.10 -21.36
C LEU A 174 9.62 16.18 -22.42
N ARG A 175 9.73 16.62 -23.67
CA ARG A 175 10.26 15.75 -24.72
C ARG A 175 11.78 15.61 -24.66
N ASN A 176 12.48 16.71 -24.43
CA ASN A 176 13.93 16.76 -24.65
C ASN A 176 14.74 16.68 -23.36
N VAL A 177 14.23 17.24 -22.26
CA VAL A 177 14.99 17.36 -21.00
C VAL A 177 14.54 16.32 -19.98
N TYR A 178 13.23 16.04 -19.92
CA TYR A 178 12.67 15.10 -18.95
C TYR A 178 13.28 13.69 -19.02
N PRO A 179 13.51 13.06 -20.20
CA PRO A 179 14.15 11.75 -20.25
C PRO A 179 15.54 11.74 -19.60
N SER A 180 16.33 12.79 -19.80
CA SER A 180 17.65 12.95 -19.17
C SER A 180 17.53 13.17 -17.65
N VAL A 181 16.57 13.99 -17.21
CA VAL A 181 16.31 14.21 -15.78
C VAL A 181 15.84 12.92 -15.10
N HIS A 182 14.96 12.16 -15.75
CA HIS A 182 14.46 10.88 -15.28
C HIS A 182 15.60 9.86 -15.20
N ALA A 183 16.45 9.76 -16.23
CA ALA A 183 17.64 8.90 -16.20
C ALA A 183 18.61 9.29 -15.07
N ALA A 184 18.92 10.59 -14.92
CA ALA A 184 19.78 11.09 -13.85
C ALA A 184 19.20 10.80 -12.45
N TYR A 185 17.88 10.91 -12.29
CA TYR A 185 17.18 10.55 -11.06
C TYR A 185 17.43 9.09 -10.67
N TYR A 186 17.18 8.11 -11.56
CA TYR A 186 17.42 6.70 -11.22
C TYR A 186 18.89 6.37 -11.08
N PHE A 187 19.76 6.95 -11.91
CA PHE A 187 21.19 6.77 -11.79
C PHE A 187 21.69 7.23 -10.43
N SER A 188 21.20 8.39 -9.95
CA SER A 188 21.53 8.88 -8.61
C SER A 188 21.04 7.93 -7.52
N ILE A 189 19.82 7.39 -7.61
CA ILE A 189 19.31 6.40 -6.64
C ILE A 189 20.18 5.14 -6.61
N ILE A 190 20.54 4.60 -7.77
CA ILE A 190 21.38 3.40 -7.87
C ILE A 190 22.78 3.67 -7.30
N ALA A 191 23.38 4.81 -7.63
CA ALA A 191 24.68 5.21 -7.11
C ALA A 191 24.68 5.32 -5.58
N PHE A 192 23.65 5.93 -4.99
CA PHE A 192 23.52 6.03 -3.53
C PHE A 192 23.21 4.68 -2.87
N ASN A 193 22.37 3.84 -3.46
CA ASN A 193 22.11 2.48 -2.97
C ASN A 193 23.40 1.64 -2.95
N LEU A 194 24.21 1.72 -4.01
CA LEU A 194 25.47 1.00 -4.10
C LEU A 194 26.49 1.55 -3.10
N ALA A 195 26.59 2.88 -2.97
CA ALA A 195 27.44 3.51 -1.97
C ALA A 195 27.00 3.21 -0.53
N TYR A 196 25.70 3.02 -0.29
CA TYR A 196 25.16 2.61 1.01
C TYR A 196 25.50 1.16 1.33
N LEU A 197 25.49 0.28 0.33
CA LEU A 197 25.85 -1.14 0.45
C LEU A 197 27.32 -1.34 0.81
N PHE A 198 28.21 -0.53 0.23
CA PHE A 198 29.65 -0.55 0.52
C PHE A 198 30.06 0.29 1.74
N ASP A 199 29.11 0.71 2.58
CA ASP A 199 29.35 1.57 3.75
C ASP A 199 30.03 2.93 3.46
N ASN A 200 30.19 3.32 2.19
CA ASN A 200 30.77 4.61 1.79
C ASN A 200 29.87 5.79 2.17
N THR A 201 28.56 5.57 2.23
CA THR A 201 27.58 6.60 2.60
C THR A 201 26.57 6.10 3.62
N LYS A 202 26.09 7.02 4.45
CA LYS A 202 25.02 6.77 5.44
C LYS A 202 23.61 6.87 4.85
N PHE A 203 23.52 7.28 3.59
CA PHE A 203 22.27 7.64 2.93
C PHE A 203 22.02 6.70 1.76
N HIS A 204 20.86 6.04 1.73
CA HIS A 204 20.49 5.19 0.60
C HIS A 204 19.86 5.99 -0.55
N ASN A 205 19.40 7.21 -0.28
CA ASN A 205 18.69 8.05 -1.25
C ASN A 205 19.33 9.46 -1.30
N PRO A 206 19.57 10.04 -2.50
CA PRO A 206 20.10 11.39 -2.64
C PRO A 206 19.29 12.46 -1.91
N PHE A 207 17.96 12.32 -1.83
CA PHE A 207 17.13 13.32 -1.16
C PHE A 207 17.33 13.34 0.36
N LEU A 208 17.63 12.19 0.95
CA LEU A 208 17.96 12.10 2.37
C LEU A 208 19.31 12.76 2.67
N TRP A 209 20.27 12.62 1.75
CA TRP A 209 21.54 13.32 1.83
C TRP A 209 21.36 14.84 1.77
N ILE A 210 20.54 15.35 0.85
CA ILE A 210 20.25 16.79 0.72
C ILE A 210 19.57 17.36 1.98
N ILE A 211 18.63 16.62 2.57
CA ILE A 211 17.98 17.06 3.82
C ILE A 211 18.92 16.93 5.02
N GLY A 212 19.89 16.03 4.95
CA GLY A 212 20.70 15.62 6.10
C GLY A 212 19.90 14.78 7.09
N ALA A 213 19.00 13.93 6.59
CA ALA A 213 18.25 12.96 7.40
C ALA A 213 18.76 11.55 7.11
N ARG A 214 18.90 10.71 8.12
CA ARG A 214 19.29 9.30 7.99
C ARG A 214 18.21 8.41 8.58
N ILE A 215 18.10 7.19 8.07
CA ILE A 215 17.20 6.16 8.60
C ILE A 215 17.99 5.26 9.55
N ARG A 216 17.42 4.97 10.71
CA ARG A 216 17.95 4.05 11.73
C ARG A 216 16.86 3.10 12.19
N ARG A 217 17.24 1.92 12.67
CA ARG A 217 16.31 1.00 13.35
C ARG A 217 15.89 1.59 14.69
N MET A 218 14.65 1.32 15.09
CA MET A 218 14.12 1.75 16.38
C MET A 218 14.71 0.90 17.51
N ASN A 219 15.09 1.54 18.61
CA ASN A 219 15.56 0.85 19.82
C ASN A 219 14.39 0.59 20.79
N ALA A 220 14.59 -0.26 21.79
CA ALA A 220 13.60 -0.51 22.86
C ALA A 220 13.08 0.78 23.52
N ALA A 221 13.96 1.77 23.73
CA ALA A 221 13.58 3.08 24.27
C ALA A 221 12.69 3.89 23.31
N ASP A 222 12.77 3.65 22.00
CA ASP A 222 11.87 4.25 21.02
C ASP A 222 10.46 3.69 21.13
N PHE A 223 10.34 2.37 21.25
CA PHE A 223 9.06 1.71 21.48
C PHE A 223 8.41 2.17 22.79
N GLN A 224 9.17 2.23 23.89
CA GLN A 224 8.65 2.74 25.18
C GLN A 224 8.17 4.19 25.10
N ALA A 225 8.87 5.06 24.36
CA ALA A 225 8.43 6.43 24.17
C ALA A 225 7.11 6.53 23.39
N ILE A 226 6.92 5.66 22.40
CA ILE A 226 5.68 5.59 21.61
C ILE A 226 4.54 5.02 22.46
N GLU A 227 4.80 3.98 23.25
CA GLU A 227 3.82 3.41 24.18
C GLU A 227 3.38 4.44 25.24
N ALA A 228 4.30 5.26 25.73
CA ALA A 228 3.98 6.36 26.65
C ALA A 228 3.12 7.45 26.00
N LEU A 229 3.24 7.66 24.68
CA LEU A 229 2.36 8.57 23.93
C LEU A 229 0.97 7.97 23.68
N SER A 230 0.87 6.65 23.48
CA SER A 230 -0.41 5.97 23.28
C SER A 230 -1.18 5.76 24.58
N ASN A 231 -0.46 5.54 25.69
CA ASN A 231 -0.99 5.40 27.04
C ASN A 231 -0.65 6.67 27.83
N PRO A 232 -1.36 7.80 27.63
CA PRO A 232 -1.20 8.93 28.51
C PRO A 232 -1.50 8.42 29.92
N LYS A 233 -0.50 8.51 30.82
CA LYS A 233 -0.70 8.23 32.25
C LYS A 233 -2.00 8.89 32.66
N LEU A 234 -2.90 8.12 33.28
CA LEU A 234 -4.18 8.54 33.84
C LEU A 234 -3.98 9.70 34.83
N ALA A 235 -3.70 10.88 34.32
CA ALA A 235 -3.58 12.11 35.08
C ALA A 235 -4.98 12.72 35.10
N ASN A 236 -5.69 12.40 36.19
CA ASN A 236 -6.85 13.07 36.77
C ASN A 236 -7.89 13.72 35.83
N SER A 237 -9.10 13.15 35.91
CA SER A 237 -10.39 13.61 35.40
C SER A 237 -10.78 13.11 34.00
N PRO A 238 -11.73 12.16 33.89
CA PRO A 238 -12.37 11.85 32.62
C PRO A 238 -13.33 12.99 32.31
N SER A 239 -12.83 14.06 31.68
CA SER A 239 -13.73 14.96 30.96
C SER A 239 -14.38 14.12 29.85
N PRO A 240 -15.72 14.02 29.77
CA PRO A 240 -16.40 13.29 28.71
C PRO A 240 -16.26 14.09 27.42
N THR A 241 -15.06 14.12 26.83
CA THR A 241 -14.85 14.71 25.52
C THR A 241 -15.56 13.81 24.52
N SER A 242 -16.57 14.38 23.87
CA SER A 242 -17.37 13.74 22.83
C SER A 242 -16.48 12.88 21.91
N ILE A 243 -16.86 11.61 21.75
CA ILE A 243 -16.23 10.63 20.86
C ILE A 243 -16.11 11.13 19.41
N PHE A 244 -16.84 12.18 19.04
CA PHE A 244 -16.82 12.81 17.72
C PHE A 244 -15.96 14.09 17.61
N ASN A 245 -15.15 14.42 18.62
CA ASN A 245 -14.29 15.60 18.50
C ASN A 245 -13.16 15.36 17.47
N PRO A 246 -13.10 16.12 16.35
CA PRO A 246 -12.14 15.89 15.28
C PRO A 246 -10.68 16.02 15.75
N ARG A 247 -10.42 16.81 16.80
CA ARG A 247 -9.07 16.98 17.38
C ARG A 247 -8.55 15.74 18.11
N THR A 248 -9.42 14.94 18.72
CA THR A 248 -9.03 13.73 19.44
C THR A 248 -9.20 12.47 18.59
N MET A 249 -10.14 12.48 17.63
CA MET A 249 -10.39 11.34 16.74
C MET A 249 -9.29 11.18 15.69
N GLY A 250 -8.80 12.27 15.10
CA GLY A 250 -7.74 12.22 14.09
C GLY A 250 -6.48 11.49 14.55
N PRO A 251 -5.85 11.89 15.67
CA PRO A 251 -4.68 11.21 16.22
C PRO A 251 -4.94 9.74 16.59
N LYS A 252 -6.13 9.41 17.11
CA LYS A 252 -6.50 8.03 17.45
C LYS A 252 -6.67 7.15 16.21
N LEU A 253 -7.32 7.65 15.16
CA LEU A 253 -7.47 6.95 13.88
C LEU A 253 -6.13 6.73 13.19
N LEU A 254 -5.29 7.78 13.11
CA LEU A 254 -3.94 7.68 12.56
C LEU A 254 -3.04 6.78 13.42
N GLY A 255 -3.25 6.77 14.74
CA GLY A 255 -2.61 5.84 15.66
C GLY A 255 -3.01 4.38 15.38
N SER A 256 -4.30 4.12 15.18
CA SER A 256 -4.85 2.79 14.91
C SER A 256 -4.39 2.17 13.59
N LEU A 257 -4.01 3.01 12.61
CA LEU A 257 -3.55 2.55 11.30
C LEU A 257 -2.31 1.64 11.41
N SER A 258 -1.41 1.89 12.37
CA SER A 258 -0.24 1.02 12.60
C SER A 258 -0.61 -0.34 13.15
N VAL A 259 -1.78 -0.50 13.77
CA VAL A 259 -2.28 -1.79 14.26
C VAL A 259 -3.13 -2.47 13.19
N LEU A 260 -3.96 -1.69 12.47
CA LEU A 260 -4.83 -2.18 11.41
C LEU A 260 -4.06 -2.83 10.25
N LEU A 261 -2.89 -2.29 9.86
CA LEU A 261 -2.11 -2.88 8.77
C LEU A 261 -1.63 -4.32 9.09
N PRO A 262 -0.87 -4.56 10.17
CA PRO A 262 -0.50 -5.92 10.57
C PRO A 262 -1.71 -6.83 10.75
N THR A 263 -2.78 -6.35 11.39
CA THR A 263 -4.01 -7.12 11.58
C THR A 263 -4.70 -7.46 10.26
N SER A 264 -4.68 -6.56 9.28
CA SER A 264 -5.23 -6.81 7.95
C SER A 264 -4.38 -7.81 7.17
N ILE A 265 -3.05 -7.76 7.27
CA ILE A 265 -2.18 -8.76 6.64
C ILE A 265 -2.42 -10.13 7.26
N PHE A 266 -2.54 -10.21 8.59
CA PHE A 266 -2.94 -11.43 9.28
C PHE A 266 -4.31 -11.92 8.81
N ALA A 267 -5.31 -11.03 8.72
CA ALA A 267 -6.64 -11.39 8.26
C ALA A 267 -6.65 -11.89 6.81
N LEU A 268 -5.86 -11.27 5.92
CA LEU A 268 -5.70 -11.71 4.54
C LEU A 268 -5.01 -13.07 4.47
N LYS A 269 -3.91 -13.26 5.21
CA LYS A 269 -3.23 -14.56 5.29
C LYS A 269 -4.12 -15.65 5.89
N PHE A 270 -4.92 -15.30 6.88
CA PHE A 270 -5.95 -16.15 7.45
C PHE A 270 -7.01 -16.50 6.41
N LEU A 271 -7.44 -15.54 5.59
CA LEU A 271 -8.44 -15.77 4.54
C LEU A 271 -7.88 -16.61 3.38
N GLU A 272 -6.63 -16.37 2.98
CA GLU A 272 -5.89 -17.22 2.03
C GLU A 272 -5.80 -18.64 2.56
N TRP A 273 -5.43 -18.81 3.83
CA TRP A 273 -5.45 -20.11 4.49
C TRP A 273 -6.86 -20.70 4.54
N TRP A 274 -7.89 -19.90 4.82
CA TRP A 274 -9.27 -20.35 4.91
C TRP A 274 -9.81 -20.87 3.57
N TYR A 275 -9.47 -20.20 2.46
CA TYR A 275 -9.85 -20.61 1.10
C TYR A 275 -8.96 -21.74 0.56
N ALA A 276 -7.68 -21.78 0.92
CA ALA A 276 -6.77 -22.84 0.50
C ALA A 276 -6.96 -24.14 1.32
N SER A 277 -7.40 -24.02 2.57
CA SER A 277 -7.66 -25.15 3.46
C SER A 277 -8.96 -25.84 3.07
N ASP A 278 -8.94 -27.17 3.03
CA ASP A 278 -10.15 -27.98 2.86
C ASP A 278 -11.13 -27.81 4.02
N PHE A 279 -10.81 -27.02 5.05
CA PHE A 279 -11.73 -26.63 6.12
C PHE A 279 -13.02 -25.97 5.60
N ALA A 280 -12.94 -25.09 4.59
CA ALA A 280 -14.14 -24.51 3.98
C ALA A 280 -15.02 -25.57 3.30
N LYS A 281 -14.39 -26.59 2.69
CA LYS A 281 -15.09 -27.74 2.07
C LYS A 281 -15.60 -28.74 3.12
N GLN A 282 -14.90 -28.90 4.24
CA GLN A 282 -15.33 -29.73 5.36
C GLN A 282 -16.50 -29.07 6.10
N LEU A 283 -16.50 -27.75 6.25
CA LEU A 283 -17.60 -27.00 6.85
C LEU A 283 -18.84 -27.03 5.95
N SER A 284 -18.68 -26.86 4.62
CA SER A 284 -19.79 -26.99 3.68
C SER A 284 -20.32 -28.42 3.60
N ARG A 285 -19.46 -29.45 3.65
CA ARG A 285 -19.88 -30.85 3.77
C ARG A 285 -20.61 -31.14 5.06
N LYS A 286 -20.10 -30.65 6.20
CA LYS A 286 -20.75 -30.82 7.51
C LYS A 286 -22.06 -30.05 7.62
N ALA A 287 -22.16 -28.89 6.96
CA ALA A 287 -23.42 -28.15 6.83
C ALA A 287 -24.41 -28.86 5.90
N ALA A 288 -23.93 -29.50 4.83
CA ALA A 288 -24.74 -30.30 3.91
C ALA A 288 -25.14 -31.67 4.48
N GLU A 289 -24.33 -32.28 5.35
CA GLU A 289 -24.69 -33.51 6.08
C GLU A 289 -25.87 -33.30 7.03
N ASN A 290 -26.09 -32.06 7.51
CA ASN A 290 -27.25 -31.72 8.33
C ASN A 290 -28.48 -31.32 7.49
N LEU A 291 -28.35 -31.27 6.15
CA LEU A 291 -29.47 -31.07 5.24
C LEU A 291 -29.93 -32.45 4.76
N GLU A 292 -30.84 -33.08 5.51
CA GLU A 292 -31.63 -34.21 5.01
C GLU A 292 -32.52 -33.70 3.87
N LEU A 293 -32.01 -33.74 2.64
CA LEU A 293 -32.85 -33.51 1.47
C LEU A 293 -33.77 -34.72 1.34
N PRO A 294 -35.11 -34.54 1.29
CA PRO A 294 -36.01 -35.64 1.03
C PRO A 294 -35.63 -36.27 -0.32
N PRO A 295 -35.80 -37.59 -0.47
CA PRO A 295 -35.45 -38.28 -1.71
C PRO A 295 -36.11 -37.56 -2.89
N PRO A 296 -35.39 -37.35 -4.00
CA PRO A 296 -35.95 -36.68 -5.16
C PRO A 296 -37.22 -37.43 -5.59
N ILE A 297 -38.34 -36.71 -5.61
CA ILE A 297 -39.61 -37.26 -6.08
C ILE A 297 -39.43 -37.50 -7.58
N VAL A 298 -39.19 -38.75 -7.96
CA VAL A 298 -39.06 -39.14 -9.36
C VAL A 298 -40.47 -39.25 -9.95
N SER A 299 -41.18 -38.13 -10.06
CA SER A 299 -42.57 -38.04 -10.55
C SER A 299 -42.74 -38.34 -12.05
N GLY A 300 -41.88 -39.17 -12.64
CA GLY A 300 -41.96 -39.56 -14.05
C GLY A 300 -41.61 -41.00 -14.35
N LEU A 301 -40.97 -41.74 -13.43
CA LEU A 301 -40.63 -43.15 -13.67
C LEU A 301 -41.76 -44.12 -13.24
N SER A 302 -42.60 -43.71 -12.28
CA SER A 302 -43.80 -44.47 -11.89
C SER A 302 -44.86 -44.50 -12.99
N ASP A 303 -45.11 -43.37 -13.66
CA ASP A 303 -46.11 -43.29 -14.74
C ASP A 303 -45.67 -44.04 -16.00
N LEU A 304 -44.36 -44.06 -16.30
CA LEU A 304 -43.81 -44.86 -17.40
C LEU A 304 -43.88 -46.36 -17.12
N SER A 305 -43.69 -46.79 -15.87
CA SER A 305 -43.87 -48.20 -15.50
C SER A 305 -45.34 -48.61 -15.56
N ALA A 306 -46.25 -47.76 -15.06
CA ALA A 306 -47.69 -48.03 -15.08
C ALA A 306 -48.25 -48.11 -16.52
N LYS A 307 -47.80 -47.21 -17.40
CA LYS A 307 -48.19 -47.21 -18.81
C LYS A 307 -47.68 -48.45 -19.55
N ARG A 308 -46.44 -48.87 -19.28
CA ARG A 308 -45.88 -50.10 -19.86
C ARG A 308 -46.62 -51.37 -19.41
N SER A 309 -47.08 -51.41 -18.16
CA SER A 309 -47.91 -52.52 -17.66
C SER A 309 -49.29 -52.56 -18.32
N GLN A 310 -49.92 -51.41 -18.58
CA GLN A 310 -51.20 -51.33 -19.30
C GLN A 310 -51.07 -51.72 -20.78
N ASP A 311 -49.99 -51.31 -21.44
CA ASP A 311 -49.73 -51.68 -22.83
C ASP A 311 -49.52 -53.22 -22.98
N ASP A 312 -48.80 -53.85 -22.04
CA ASP A 312 -48.60 -55.31 -22.03
C ASP A 312 -49.87 -56.12 -21.70
N GLU A 313 -50.80 -55.57 -20.91
CA GLU A 313 -52.11 -56.19 -20.66
C GLU A 313 -53.04 -56.09 -21.88
N SER A 314 -53.08 -54.92 -22.54
CA SER A 314 -53.90 -54.73 -23.74
C SER A 314 -53.45 -55.61 -24.92
N ALA A 315 -52.14 -55.80 -25.09
CA ALA A 315 -51.59 -56.68 -26.11
C ALA A 315 -51.94 -58.16 -25.86
N LYS A 316 -52.02 -58.59 -24.59
CA LYS A 316 -52.41 -59.96 -24.24
C LYS A 316 -53.91 -60.20 -24.43
N ASP A 317 -54.74 -59.18 -24.25
CA ASP A 317 -56.19 -59.30 -24.42
C ASP A 317 -56.58 -59.34 -25.91
N ASP A 318 -55.91 -58.56 -26.76
CA ASP A 318 -56.06 -58.64 -28.23
C ASP A 318 -55.66 -60.01 -28.78
N ASP A 319 -54.56 -60.59 -28.28
CA ASP A 319 -54.08 -61.91 -28.68
C ASP A 319 -55.01 -63.05 -28.20
N ARG A 320 -55.68 -62.86 -27.06
CA ARG A 320 -56.75 -63.76 -26.58
C ARG A 320 -58.03 -63.62 -27.40
N GLN A 321 -58.41 -62.42 -27.81
CA GLN A 321 -59.58 -62.22 -28.67
C GLN A 321 -59.36 -62.80 -30.07
N GLN A 322 -58.17 -62.65 -30.66
CA GLN A 322 -57.87 -63.25 -31.96
C GLN A 322 -57.85 -64.79 -31.93
N LYS A 323 -57.46 -65.42 -30.82
CA LYS A 323 -57.53 -66.88 -30.65
C LYS A 323 -58.94 -67.42 -30.40
N LYS A 324 -59.91 -66.56 -30.03
CA LYS A 324 -61.30 -66.98 -29.76
C LYS A 324 -62.16 -67.08 -31.03
N TRP A 325 -61.69 -66.53 -32.15
CA TRP A 325 -62.38 -66.52 -33.44
C TRP A 325 -61.65 -67.32 -34.54
N ARG A 326 -60.72 -68.21 -34.16
CA ARG A 326 -60.00 -69.12 -35.06
C ARG A 326 -60.33 -70.58 -34.79
#